data_AF-A0A7K9GQL3-F1
#
_entry.id   AF-A0A7K9GQL3-F1
#
_cell.length_a   1.000
_cell.length_b   1.000
_cell.length_c   1.000
_cell.angle_alpha   90.00
_cell.angle_beta   90.00
_cell.angle_gamma   90.00
#
_symmetry.space_group_name_H-M   'P 1'
#
loop_
_entity.id
_entity.type
_entity.pdbx_description
1 polymer ?
#
loop_
_entity_poly.entity_id
_entity_poly.type
_entity_poly.pdbx_seq_one_letter_code
_entity_poly.pdbx_strand_id
1 'polypeptide(L)'
;SSLLPEMAKENSPSLAEVVKRVAEQQQSQASDIEKSKAVLFQLQAKCQELEKEMNSVLLETKTTEREIHLQDDAIEVTKYRCENLEAQVRALYSENLKLRCDAETVQEEFEMMLARNNEYREKMKDHKHLFWEMESKLPIMVELAEKKVVVEELKAKKEELICDLQNPEGSVIKQVQEEITLLKREVTTLKDFINKKRNLQEEEEKKHAKLRKEIEVQNKRYDAILKRLHCQLKKVHSNKRQWHWNIQQLEKKAAELRKCLGVAELQ
;
A
#
# COMPACT_ATOMS: atom_id res chain seq x y z
N SER A 1 55.24 31.89 171.92
CA SER A 1 55.86 30.60 172.26
C SER A 1 55.03 29.47 171.70
N SER A 2 55.73 28.41 171.32
CA SER A 2 55.32 27.03 171.11
C SER A 2 54.14 26.49 171.95
N LEU A 3 53.58 25.37 171.44
CA LEU A 3 52.92 24.24 172.13
C LEU A 3 51.39 24.10 171.93
N LEU A 4 51.01 22.91 171.41
CA LEU A 4 49.72 22.20 171.54
C LEU A 4 49.36 21.95 173.03
N PRO A 5 48.13 21.51 173.40
CA PRO A 5 46.99 21.06 172.58
C PRO A 5 45.60 21.60 173.04
N GLU A 6 44.56 21.15 172.30
CA GLU A 6 43.26 20.65 172.79
C GLU A 6 41.96 21.40 172.41
N MET A 7 41.03 20.56 171.94
CA MET A 7 39.56 20.65 171.91
C MET A 7 38.86 21.26 170.70
N ALA A 8 38.10 20.37 170.05
CA ALA A 8 37.12 20.62 169.02
C ALA A 8 36.08 21.67 169.43
N LYS A 9 35.78 22.59 168.51
CA LYS A 9 34.54 23.37 168.49
C LYS A 9 33.93 23.23 167.11
N GLU A 10 32.89 22.41 167.04
CA GLU A 10 31.89 22.43 165.98
C GLU A 10 31.39 23.86 165.83
N ASN A 11 31.81 24.53 164.76
CA ASN A 11 31.05 25.61 164.18
C ASN A 11 30.24 24.99 163.03
N SER A 12 29.29 24.15 163.43
CA SER A 12 28.15 23.78 162.59
C SER A 12 27.55 25.07 162.03
N PRO A 13 27.35 25.20 160.70
CA PRO A 13 26.66 26.36 160.14
C PRO A 13 25.34 26.55 160.88
N SER A 14 25.01 27.80 161.23
CA SER A 14 23.76 28.05 161.96
C SER A 14 22.59 27.52 161.14
N LEU A 15 21.55 27.01 161.81
CA LEU A 15 20.37 26.45 161.15
C LEU A 15 19.83 27.38 160.05
N ALA A 16 19.92 28.70 160.24
CA ALA A 16 19.52 29.71 159.25
C ALA A 16 20.36 29.70 157.96
N GLU A 17 21.68 29.48 158.03
CA GLU A 17 22.54 29.39 156.84
C GLU A 17 22.37 28.07 156.09
N VAL A 18 22.17 26.96 156.81
CA VAL A 18 21.82 25.67 156.19
C VAL A 18 20.47 25.76 155.49
N VAL A 19 19.46 26.36 156.14
CA VAL A 19 18.14 26.56 155.55
C VAL A 19 18.21 27.50 154.33
N LYS A 20 19.02 28.56 154.37
CA LYS A 20 19.21 29.45 153.21
C LYS A 20 19.88 28.74 152.03
N ARG A 21 20.94 27.96 152.27
CA ARG A 21 21.59 27.16 151.21
C ARG A 21 20.65 26.09 150.65
N VAL A 22 19.85 25.45 151.50
CA VAL A 22 18.83 24.48 151.07
C VAL A 22 17.75 25.17 150.23
N ALA A 23 17.32 26.38 150.60
CA ALA A 23 16.34 27.14 149.82
C ALA A 23 16.90 27.63 148.47
N GLU A 24 18.14 28.14 148.43
CA GLU A 24 18.83 28.52 147.19
C GLU A 24 19.06 27.30 146.28
N GLN A 25 19.42 26.15 146.86
CA GLN A 25 19.57 24.89 146.14
C GLN A 25 18.23 24.37 145.62
N GLN A 26 17.16 24.42 146.42
CA GLN A 26 15.80 24.08 145.98
C GLN A 26 15.32 24.99 144.85
N GLN A 27 15.61 26.30 144.92
CA GLN A 27 15.21 27.25 143.90
C GLN A 27 16.01 27.07 142.59
N SER A 28 17.32 26.78 142.67
CA SER A 28 18.12 26.40 141.49
C SER A 28 17.59 25.11 140.88
N GLN A 29 17.32 24.09 141.70
CA GLN A 29 16.82 22.80 141.25
C GLN A 29 15.43 22.93 140.62
N ALA A 30 14.55 23.76 141.19
CA ALA A 30 13.26 24.08 140.60
C ALA A 30 13.40 24.81 139.25
N SER A 31 14.32 25.78 139.13
CA SER A 31 14.60 26.47 137.87
C SER A 31 15.13 25.52 136.79
N ASP A 32 16.00 24.59 137.14
CA ASP A 32 16.56 23.61 136.21
C ASP A 32 15.53 22.55 135.81
N ILE A 33 14.65 22.14 136.72
CA ILE A 33 13.48 21.30 136.41
C ILE A 33 12.55 22.01 135.43
N GLU A 34 12.32 23.31 135.60
CA GLU A 34 11.43 24.09 134.72
C GLU A 34 12.03 24.27 133.32
N LYS A 35 13.34 24.54 133.20
CA LYS A 35 14.06 24.55 131.91
C LYS A 35 14.02 23.18 131.23
N SER A 36 14.28 22.11 131.99
CA SER A 36 14.22 20.73 131.49
C SER A 36 12.83 20.38 130.97
N LYS A 37 11.78 20.80 131.68
CA LYS A 37 10.38 20.63 131.27
C LYS A 37 10.05 21.39 129.98
N ALA A 38 10.55 22.62 129.83
CA ALA A 38 10.38 23.41 128.61
C ALA A 38 11.07 22.73 127.40
N VAL A 39 12.29 22.22 127.58
CA VAL A 39 13.01 21.46 126.55
C VAL A 39 12.27 20.17 126.19
N LEU A 40 11.74 19.43 127.18
CA LEU A 40 10.93 18.24 126.95
C LEU A 40 9.68 18.54 126.11
N PHE A 41 8.94 19.63 126.41
CA PHE A 41 7.79 20.02 125.60
C PHE A 41 8.19 20.41 124.17
N GLN A 42 9.30 21.12 123.97
CA GLN A 42 9.80 21.45 122.63
C GLN A 42 10.20 20.20 121.84
N LEU A 43 10.89 19.26 122.48
CA LEU A 43 11.24 17.98 121.85
C LEU A 43 9.99 17.17 121.51
N GLN A 44 9.00 17.12 122.40
CA GLN A 44 7.74 16.43 122.16
C GLN A 44 6.98 17.04 120.97
N ALA A 45 6.93 18.38 120.87
CA ALA A 45 6.31 19.06 119.72
C ALA A 45 7.03 18.73 118.41
N LYS A 46 8.38 18.76 118.41
CA LYS A 46 9.18 18.37 117.23
C LYS A 46 8.98 16.91 116.84
N CYS A 47 8.90 15.99 117.81
CA CYS A 47 8.62 14.59 117.53
C CYS A 47 7.25 14.41 116.84
N GLN A 48 6.22 15.12 117.31
CA GLN A 48 4.89 15.09 116.68
C GLN A 48 4.87 15.69 115.28
N GLU A 49 5.65 16.75 115.04
CA GLU A 49 5.79 17.37 113.71
C GLU A 49 6.50 16.43 112.73
N LEU A 50 7.64 15.87 113.13
CA LEU A 50 8.37 14.87 112.34
C LEU A 50 7.53 13.62 112.06
N GLU A 51 6.70 13.19 113.01
CA GLU A 51 5.79 12.05 112.80
C GLU A 51 4.72 12.37 111.74
N LYS A 52 4.20 13.60 111.70
CA LYS A 52 3.27 14.04 110.65
C LYS A 52 3.96 14.11 109.28
N GLU A 53 5.16 14.68 109.21
CA GLU A 53 5.94 14.75 107.97
C GLU A 53 6.28 13.35 107.47
N MET A 54 6.72 12.45 108.34
CA MET A 54 7.01 11.05 108.00
C MET A 54 5.78 10.36 107.42
N ASN A 55 4.60 10.54 108.02
CA ASN A 55 3.36 9.97 107.51
C ASN A 55 2.96 10.57 106.15
N SER A 56 3.19 11.86 105.93
CA SER A 56 2.95 12.52 104.64
C SER A 56 3.87 11.96 103.54
N VAL A 57 5.17 11.88 103.81
CA VAL A 57 6.17 11.33 102.88
C VAL A 57 5.87 9.86 102.58
N LEU A 58 5.46 9.08 103.59
CA LEU A 58 5.06 7.69 103.39
C LEU A 58 3.86 7.55 102.46
N LEU A 59 2.87 8.43 102.58
CA LEU A 59 1.70 8.42 101.70
C LEU A 59 2.08 8.80 100.27
N GLU A 60 2.87 9.86 100.10
CA GLU A 60 3.36 10.33 98.79
C GLU A 60 4.20 9.25 98.09
N THR A 61 5.08 8.58 98.85
CA THR A 61 5.90 7.46 98.35
C THR A 61 5.01 6.31 97.86
N LYS A 62 3.96 5.96 98.62
CA LYS A 62 3.02 4.91 98.21
C LYS A 62 2.19 5.29 96.99
N THR A 63 1.86 6.57 96.79
CA THR A 63 1.14 7.02 95.60
C THR A 63 2.04 7.01 94.37
N THR A 64 3.27 7.49 94.49
CA THR A 64 4.23 7.49 93.36
C THR A 64 4.65 6.08 92.97
N GLU A 65 4.83 5.16 93.93
CA GLU A 65 5.10 3.74 93.64
C GLU A 65 3.98 3.09 92.81
N ARG A 66 2.71 3.40 93.11
CA ARG A 66 1.58 2.92 92.30
C ARG A 66 1.57 3.51 90.90
N GLU A 67 1.90 4.79 90.76
CA GLU A 67 2.00 5.45 89.45
C GLU A 67 3.12 4.86 88.59
N ILE A 68 4.27 4.54 89.19
CA ILE A 68 5.38 3.85 88.53
C ILE A 68 4.91 2.50 87.99
N HIS A 69 4.24 1.68 88.82
CA HIS A 69 3.73 0.39 88.36
C HIS A 69 2.74 0.51 87.19
N LEU A 70 1.84 1.49 87.23
CA LEU A 70 0.91 1.74 86.11
C LEU A 70 1.63 2.17 84.83
N GLN A 71 2.71 2.95 84.95
CA GLN A 71 3.54 3.34 83.82
C GLN A 71 4.33 2.16 83.26
N ASP A 72 4.88 1.30 84.12
CA ASP A 72 5.60 0.09 83.71
C ASP A 72 4.69 -0.85 82.92
N ASP A 73 3.46 -1.08 83.38
CA ASP A 73 2.45 -1.87 82.65
C ASP A 73 2.15 -1.27 81.27
N ALA A 74 2.03 0.07 81.18
CA ALA A 74 1.80 0.75 79.91
C ALA A 74 3.02 0.66 78.97
N ILE A 75 4.24 0.71 79.51
CA ILE A 75 5.48 0.52 78.75
C ILE A 75 5.54 -0.90 78.18
N GLU A 76 5.17 -1.92 78.96
CA GLU A 76 5.19 -3.31 78.49
C GLU A 76 4.20 -3.55 77.34
N VAL A 77 2.96 -3.04 77.47
CA VAL A 77 1.94 -3.14 76.41
C VAL A 77 2.39 -2.42 75.14
N THR A 78 2.95 -1.21 75.26
CA THR A 78 3.42 -0.46 74.08
C THR A 78 4.62 -1.13 73.42
N LYS A 79 5.55 -1.69 74.20
CA LYS A 79 6.69 -2.46 73.68
C LYS A 79 6.23 -3.67 72.87
N TYR A 80 5.31 -4.46 73.42
CA TYR A 80 4.74 -5.62 72.70
C TYR A 80 4.07 -5.20 71.38
N ARG A 81 3.32 -4.09 71.38
CA ARG A 81 2.71 -3.55 70.17
C ARG A 81 3.77 -3.11 69.14
N CYS A 82 4.84 -2.46 69.57
CA CYS A 82 5.93 -2.07 68.68
C CYS A 82 6.61 -3.30 68.05
N GLU A 83 6.93 -4.32 68.84
CA GLU A 83 7.52 -5.56 68.34
C GLU A 83 6.62 -6.25 67.29
N ASN A 84 5.31 -6.30 67.54
CA ASN A 84 4.35 -6.86 66.57
C ASN A 84 4.28 -6.02 65.28
N LEU A 85 4.29 -4.70 65.38
CA LEU A 85 4.31 -3.82 64.20
C LEU A 85 5.60 -3.97 63.41
N GLU A 86 6.75 -4.07 64.07
CA GLU A 86 8.03 -4.34 63.40
C GLU A 86 8.02 -5.66 62.65
N ALA A 87 7.48 -6.72 63.25
CA ALA A 87 7.35 -8.02 62.61
C ALA A 87 6.47 -7.94 61.34
N GLN A 88 5.36 -7.20 61.41
CA GLN A 88 4.49 -6.96 60.25
C GLN A 88 5.18 -6.16 59.15
N VAL A 89 5.93 -5.11 59.51
CA VAL A 89 6.70 -4.31 58.53
C VAL A 89 7.75 -5.18 57.83
N ARG A 90 8.47 -6.03 58.57
CA ARG A 90 9.45 -6.96 57.98
C ARG A 90 8.78 -7.96 57.03
N ALA A 91 7.62 -8.49 57.40
CA ALA A 91 6.86 -9.42 56.55
C ALA A 91 6.34 -8.74 55.26
N LEU A 92 5.78 -7.54 55.36
CA LEU A 92 5.34 -6.77 54.19
C LEU A 92 6.52 -6.39 53.28
N TYR A 93 7.68 -6.08 53.87
CA TYR A 93 8.86 -5.75 53.09
C TYR A 93 9.38 -6.97 52.31
N SER A 94 9.43 -8.16 52.93
CA SER A 94 9.85 -9.37 52.24
C SER A 94 8.88 -9.80 51.14
N GLU A 95 7.57 -9.62 51.35
CA GLU A 95 6.55 -9.85 50.33
C GLU A 95 6.69 -8.88 49.15
N ASN A 96 6.89 -7.58 49.41
CA ASN A 96 7.14 -6.60 48.35
C ASN A 96 8.39 -6.91 47.53
N LEU A 97 9.47 -7.36 48.20
CA LEU A 97 10.68 -7.80 47.51
C LEU A 97 10.39 -8.97 46.56
N LYS A 98 9.63 -9.96 47.04
CA LYS A 98 9.25 -11.12 46.24
C LYS A 98 8.39 -10.73 45.04
N LEU A 99 7.34 -9.93 45.25
CA LEU A 99 6.46 -9.46 44.18
C LEU A 99 7.21 -8.67 43.11
N ARG A 100 8.21 -7.87 43.51
CA ARG A 100 9.05 -7.15 42.57
C ARG A 100 9.90 -8.10 41.71
N CYS A 101 10.52 -9.11 42.31
CA CYS A 101 11.28 -10.11 41.55
C CYS A 101 10.38 -10.92 40.60
N ASP A 102 9.18 -11.30 41.05
CA ASP A 102 8.20 -12.00 40.21
C ASP A 102 7.77 -11.11 39.03
N ALA A 103 7.53 -9.81 39.26
CA ALA A 103 7.18 -8.84 38.22
C ALA A 103 8.32 -8.64 37.20
N GLU A 104 9.57 -8.54 37.67
CA GLU A 104 10.77 -8.46 36.81
C GLU A 104 10.90 -9.71 35.92
N THR A 105 10.66 -10.89 36.49
CA THR A 105 10.71 -12.17 35.75
C THR A 105 9.67 -12.22 34.64
N VAL A 106 8.41 -11.86 34.95
CA VAL A 106 7.32 -11.83 33.97
C VAL A 106 7.60 -10.79 32.87
N GLN A 107 8.18 -9.65 33.23
CA GLN A 107 8.56 -8.62 32.26
C GLN A 107 9.63 -9.12 31.28
N GLU A 108 10.68 -9.80 31.77
CA GLU A 108 11.73 -10.38 30.93
C GLU A 108 11.18 -11.46 29.99
N GLU A 109 10.30 -12.33 30.49
CA GLU A 109 9.61 -13.34 29.66
C GLU A 109 8.75 -12.70 28.56
N PHE A 110 8.05 -11.61 28.89
CA PHE A 110 7.27 -10.86 27.91
C PHE A 110 8.14 -10.24 26.82
N GLU A 111 9.26 -9.62 27.19
CA GLU A 111 10.21 -9.04 26.24
C GLU A 111 10.84 -10.10 25.32
N MET A 112 11.22 -11.25 25.87
CA MET A 112 11.69 -12.40 25.08
C MET A 112 10.62 -12.87 24.08
N MET A 113 9.37 -12.99 24.52
CA MET A 113 8.25 -13.40 23.66
C MET A 113 8.00 -12.37 22.55
N LEU A 114 8.05 -11.08 22.89
CA LEU A 114 7.87 -9.98 21.93
C LEU A 114 8.97 -9.98 20.87
N ALA A 115 10.24 -10.14 21.27
CA ALA A 115 11.36 -10.25 20.34
C ALA A 115 11.18 -11.42 19.37
N ARG A 116 10.82 -12.60 19.88
CA ARG A 116 10.55 -13.79 19.06
C ARG A 116 9.38 -13.58 18.10
N ASN A 117 8.32 -12.89 18.53
CA ASN A 117 7.17 -12.59 17.67
C ASN A 117 7.57 -11.63 16.53
N ASN A 118 8.35 -10.61 16.84
CA ASN A 118 8.86 -9.66 15.85
C ASN A 118 9.74 -10.34 14.80
N GLU A 119 10.63 -11.25 15.22
CA GLU A 119 11.42 -12.06 14.27
C GLU A 119 10.54 -12.91 13.35
N TYR A 120 9.49 -13.53 13.88
CA TYR A 120 8.55 -14.31 13.09
C TYR A 120 7.78 -13.43 12.09
N ARG A 121 7.38 -12.22 12.51
CA ARG A 121 6.71 -11.25 11.65
C ARG A 121 7.60 -10.83 10.48
N GLU A 122 8.87 -10.50 10.73
CA GLU A 122 9.80 -10.14 9.65
C GLU A 122 10.04 -11.33 8.71
N LYS A 123 10.22 -12.55 9.23
CA LYS A 123 10.30 -13.76 8.39
C LYS A 123 9.08 -13.94 7.49
N MET A 124 7.88 -13.68 8.01
CA MET A 124 6.65 -13.80 7.23
C MET A 124 6.51 -12.71 6.17
N LYS A 125 6.99 -11.50 6.47
CA LYS A 125 7.07 -10.38 5.53
C LYS A 125 8.06 -10.66 4.40
N ASP A 126 9.24 -11.18 4.73
CA ASP A 126 10.24 -11.60 3.75
C ASP A 126 9.71 -12.71 2.85
N HIS A 127 9.05 -13.72 3.42
CA HIS A 127 8.43 -14.79 2.64
C HIS A 127 7.33 -14.27 1.71
N LYS A 128 6.47 -13.35 2.20
CA LYS A 128 5.44 -12.70 1.37
C LYS A 128 6.06 -11.92 0.22
N HIS A 129 7.15 -11.19 0.47
CA HIS A 129 7.87 -10.46 -0.56
C HIS A 129 8.45 -11.40 -1.62
N LEU A 130 9.13 -12.47 -1.20
CA LEU A 130 9.67 -13.49 -2.11
C LEU A 130 8.55 -14.12 -2.96
N PHE A 131 7.40 -14.42 -2.35
CA PHE A 131 6.26 -14.96 -3.08
C PHE A 131 5.75 -13.98 -4.15
N TRP A 132 5.60 -12.70 -3.80
CA TRP A 132 5.21 -11.66 -4.76
C TRP A 132 6.22 -11.49 -5.90
N GLU A 133 7.52 -11.51 -5.60
CA GLU A 133 8.55 -11.48 -6.65
C GLU A 133 8.45 -12.69 -7.58
N MET A 134 8.28 -13.90 -7.04
CA MET A 134 8.10 -15.10 -7.86
C MET A 134 6.84 -15.02 -8.71
N GLU A 135 5.72 -14.61 -8.12
CA GLU A 135 4.44 -14.45 -8.81
C GLU A 135 4.55 -13.42 -9.95
N SER A 136 5.21 -12.29 -9.72
CA SER A 136 5.43 -11.25 -10.72
C SER A 136 6.24 -11.74 -11.93
N LYS A 137 7.13 -12.72 -11.71
CA LYS A 137 7.97 -13.33 -12.74
C LYS A 137 7.30 -14.50 -13.45
N LEU A 138 6.10 -14.92 -13.03
CA LEU A 138 5.37 -15.99 -13.72
C LEU A 138 5.10 -15.58 -15.17
N PRO A 139 5.24 -16.50 -16.15
CA PRO A 139 5.04 -16.19 -17.56
C PRO A 139 3.69 -15.52 -17.84
N ILE A 140 2.62 -15.96 -17.16
CA ILE A 140 1.28 -15.39 -17.30
C ILE A 140 1.24 -13.93 -16.84
N MET A 141 1.95 -13.58 -15.75
CA MET A 141 1.98 -12.21 -15.22
C MET A 141 2.79 -11.28 -16.12
N VAL A 142 3.94 -11.76 -16.62
CA VAL A 142 4.77 -11.02 -17.58
C VAL A 142 4.00 -10.81 -18.89
N GLU A 143 3.41 -11.87 -19.45
CA GLU A 143 2.61 -11.77 -20.68
C GLU A 143 1.42 -10.82 -20.48
N LEU A 144 0.72 -10.90 -19.34
CA LEU A 144 -0.38 -9.98 -19.04
C LEU A 144 0.08 -8.52 -19.03
N ALA A 145 1.27 -8.23 -18.46
CA ALA A 145 1.83 -6.88 -18.46
C ALA A 145 2.16 -6.42 -19.89
N GLU A 146 2.78 -7.27 -20.71
CA GLU A 146 3.06 -6.98 -22.12
C GLU A 146 1.78 -6.74 -22.92
N LYS A 147 0.76 -7.61 -22.76
CA LYS A 147 -0.53 -7.45 -23.44
C LYS A 147 -1.23 -6.16 -23.04
N LYS A 148 -1.15 -5.74 -21.77
CA LYS A 148 -1.67 -4.44 -21.32
C LYS A 148 -1.00 -3.29 -22.06
N VAL A 149 0.32 -3.32 -22.22
CA VAL A 149 1.06 -2.29 -22.99
C VAL A 149 0.60 -2.26 -24.44
N VAL A 150 0.53 -3.42 -25.10
CA VAL A 150 0.05 -3.53 -26.50
C VAL A 150 -1.37 -2.98 -26.65
N VAL A 151 -2.26 -3.26 -25.71
CA VAL A 151 -3.63 -2.74 -25.72
C VAL A 151 -3.65 -1.21 -25.63
N GLU A 152 -2.82 -0.61 -24.77
CA GLU A 152 -2.72 0.85 -24.68
C GLU A 152 -2.14 1.48 -25.96
N GLU A 153 -1.12 0.86 -26.57
CA GLU A 153 -0.59 1.31 -27.87
C GLU A 153 -1.63 1.23 -29.00
N LEU A 154 -2.41 0.15 -29.04
CA LEU A 154 -3.47 -0.02 -30.03
C LEU A 154 -4.60 0.99 -29.83
N LYS A 155 -4.95 1.30 -28.58
CA LYS A 155 -5.91 2.37 -28.26
C LYS A 155 -5.40 3.72 -28.76
N ALA A 156 -4.13 4.05 -28.53
CA ALA A 156 -3.52 5.30 -28.99
C ALA A 156 -3.52 5.40 -30.53
N LYS A 157 -3.08 4.36 -31.25
CA LYS A 157 -3.10 4.32 -32.72
C LYS A 157 -4.51 4.40 -33.29
N LYS A 158 -5.48 3.76 -32.64
CA LYS A 158 -6.89 3.85 -33.03
C LYS A 158 -7.37 5.30 -32.91
N GLU A 159 -7.06 5.98 -31.82
CA GLU A 159 -7.46 7.38 -31.61
C GLU A 159 -6.81 8.33 -32.63
N GLU A 160 -5.52 8.12 -32.93
CA GLU A 160 -4.80 8.84 -33.98
C GLU A 160 -5.47 8.66 -35.35
N LEU A 161 -5.79 7.41 -35.72
CA LEU A 161 -6.45 7.12 -36.99
C LEU A 161 -7.87 7.71 -37.06
N ILE A 162 -8.62 7.70 -35.96
CA ILE A 162 -9.94 8.34 -35.90
C ILE A 162 -9.80 9.85 -36.14
N CYS A 163 -8.84 10.51 -35.48
CA CYS A 163 -8.55 11.93 -35.69
C CYS A 163 -8.20 12.21 -37.15
N ASP A 164 -7.32 11.40 -37.75
CA ASP A 164 -6.89 11.56 -39.14
C ASP A 164 -8.01 11.36 -40.15
N LEU A 165 -8.91 10.39 -39.92
CA LEU A 165 -10.05 10.13 -40.81
C LEU A 165 -11.15 11.19 -40.69
N GLN A 166 -11.32 11.79 -39.52
CA GLN A 166 -12.26 12.90 -39.32
C GLN A 166 -11.73 14.23 -39.85
N ASN A 167 -10.41 14.35 -40.01
CA ASN A 167 -9.78 15.54 -40.55
C ASN A 167 -9.78 15.49 -42.10
N PRO A 168 -10.46 16.43 -42.80
CA PRO A 168 -10.35 16.52 -44.26
C PRO A 168 -8.91 16.81 -44.73
N GLU A 169 -8.06 17.29 -43.82
CA GLU A 169 -6.63 17.47 -44.02
C GLU A 169 -5.74 16.32 -43.50
N GLY A 170 -6.32 15.24 -43.01
CA GLY A 170 -5.58 14.08 -42.52
C GLY A 170 -4.79 13.38 -43.62
N SER A 171 -3.69 12.71 -43.26
CA SER A 171 -2.74 12.14 -44.24
C SER A 171 -3.41 11.14 -45.18
N VAL A 172 -4.21 10.21 -44.62
CA VAL A 172 -4.92 9.18 -45.39
C VAL A 172 -5.97 9.80 -46.32
N ILE A 173 -6.76 10.76 -45.80
CA ILE A 173 -7.80 11.44 -46.58
C ILE A 173 -7.17 12.25 -47.73
N LYS A 174 -6.07 12.96 -47.47
CA LYS A 174 -5.32 13.70 -48.50
C LYS A 174 -4.81 12.78 -49.61
N GLN A 175 -4.20 11.65 -49.27
CA GLN A 175 -3.69 10.70 -50.27
C GLN A 175 -4.83 10.16 -51.15
N VAL A 176 -5.95 9.73 -50.55
CA VAL A 176 -7.11 9.24 -51.30
C VAL A 176 -7.68 10.34 -52.21
N GLN A 177 -7.73 11.58 -51.73
CA GLN A 177 -8.21 12.71 -52.52
C GLN A 177 -7.30 12.99 -53.72
N GLU A 178 -5.98 12.90 -53.57
CA GLU A 178 -5.01 13.04 -54.65
C GLU A 178 -5.18 11.95 -55.71
N GLU A 179 -5.30 10.68 -55.31
CA GLU A 179 -5.56 9.56 -56.22
C GLU A 179 -6.87 9.73 -57.00
N ILE A 180 -7.94 10.15 -56.32
CA ILE A 180 -9.23 10.48 -56.96
C ILE A 180 -9.03 11.57 -58.03
N THR A 181 -8.23 12.61 -57.74
CA THR A 181 -7.96 13.68 -58.71
C THR A 181 -7.15 13.18 -59.91
N LEU A 182 -6.18 12.27 -59.70
CA LEU A 182 -5.39 11.67 -60.76
C LEU A 182 -6.27 10.82 -61.69
N LEU A 183 -7.05 9.90 -61.12
CA LEU A 183 -7.97 9.05 -61.88
C LEU A 183 -9.00 9.86 -62.66
N LYS A 184 -9.53 10.95 -62.08
CA LYS A 184 -10.42 11.87 -62.80
C LYS A 184 -9.75 12.45 -64.05
N ARG A 185 -8.47 12.85 -63.98
CA ARG A 185 -7.70 13.36 -65.13
C ARG A 185 -7.46 12.28 -66.19
N GLU A 186 -7.12 11.07 -65.77
CA GLU A 186 -6.92 9.94 -66.70
C GLU A 186 -8.21 9.58 -67.44
N VAL A 187 -9.34 9.50 -66.73
CA VAL A 187 -10.65 9.27 -67.33
C VAL A 187 -11.01 10.34 -68.35
N THR A 188 -10.77 11.62 -68.05
CA THR A 188 -11.02 12.70 -69.02
C THR A 188 -10.14 12.57 -70.27
N THR A 189 -8.86 12.22 -70.09
CA THR A 189 -7.90 12.06 -71.19
C THR A 189 -8.28 10.89 -72.10
N LEU A 190 -8.65 9.76 -71.50
CA LEU A 190 -9.13 8.58 -72.24
C LEU A 190 -10.44 8.86 -72.96
N LYS A 191 -11.36 9.59 -72.34
CA LYS A 191 -12.63 10.00 -72.97
C LYS A 191 -12.39 10.83 -74.22
N ASP A 192 -11.46 11.79 -74.16
CA ASP A 192 -11.07 12.60 -75.31
C ASP A 192 -10.39 11.77 -76.41
N PHE A 193 -9.54 10.82 -76.03
CA PHE A 193 -8.92 9.89 -76.97
C PHE A 193 -9.95 8.99 -77.68
N ILE A 194 -10.92 8.44 -76.94
CA ILE A 194 -12.02 7.64 -77.47
C ILE A 194 -12.85 8.48 -78.45
N ASN A 195 -13.18 9.73 -78.10
CA ASN A 195 -13.92 10.61 -79.01
C ASN A 195 -13.15 10.87 -80.31
N LYS A 196 -11.82 11.11 -80.24
CA LYS A 196 -10.98 11.25 -81.43
C LYS A 196 -10.99 9.98 -82.30
N LYS A 197 -10.85 8.79 -81.69
CA LYS A 197 -10.90 7.51 -82.40
C LYS A 197 -12.26 7.25 -83.05
N ARG A 198 -13.35 7.59 -82.36
CA ARG A 198 -14.72 7.51 -82.90
C ARG A 198 -14.87 8.37 -84.16
N ASN A 199 -14.38 9.61 -84.13
CA ASN A 199 -14.45 10.49 -85.31
C ASN A 199 -13.69 9.91 -86.51
N LEU A 200 -12.48 9.40 -86.28
CA LEU A 200 -11.69 8.75 -87.35
C LEU A 200 -12.40 7.51 -87.91
N GLN A 201 -13.03 6.70 -87.06
CA GLN A 201 -13.82 5.56 -87.51
C GLN A 201 -14.98 5.99 -88.42
N GLU A 202 -15.71 7.05 -88.05
CA GLU A 202 -16.81 7.57 -88.86
C GLU A 202 -16.33 8.07 -90.24
N GLU A 203 -15.15 8.69 -90.30
CA GLU A 203 -14.52 9.08 -91.56
C GLU A 203 -14.15 7.87 -92.44
N GLU A 204 -13.56 6.82 -91.85
CA GLU A 204 -13.24 5.58 -92.57
C GLU A 204 -14.50 4.84 -93.05
N GLU A 205 -15.57 4.81 -92.25
CA GLU A 205 -16.86 4.25 -92.68
C GLU A 205 -17.43 4.99 -93.89
N LYS A 206 -17.34 6.32 -93.92
CA LYS A 206 -17.72 7.14 -95.09
C LYS A 206 -16.88 6.82 -96.32
N LYS A 207 -15.56 6.61 -96.16
CA LYS A 207 -14.66 6.21 -97.27
C LYS A 207 -15.00 4.81 -97.78
N HIS A 208 -15.18 3.84 -96.88
CA HIS A 208 -15.59 2.48 -97.22
C HIS A 208 -16.93 2.46 -97.98
N ALA A 209 -17.91 3.26 -97.56
CA ALA A 209 -19.19 3.35 -98.26
C ALA A 209 -19.03 3.87 -99.70
N LYS A 210 -18.14 4.84 -99.93
CA LYS A 210 -17.81 5.34 -101.28
C LYS A 210 -17.15 4.25 -102.14
N LEU A 211 -16.12 3.59 -101.61
CA LEU A 211 -15.41 2.52 -102.31
C LEU A 211 -16.33 1.34 -102.68
N ARG A 212 -17.24 0.94 -101.77
CA ARG A 212 -18.23 -0.11 -102.07
C ARG A 212 -19.11 0.23 -103.26
N LYS A 213 -19.61 1.47 -103.34
CA LYS A 213 -20.41 1.94 -104.47
C LYS A 213 -19.60 1.91 -105.78
N GLU A 214 -18.34 2.32 -105.72
CA GLU A 214 -17.46 2.33 -106.89
C GLU A 214 -17.15 0.91 -107.39
N ILE A 215 -16.85 -0.03 -106.49
CA ILE A 215 -16.67 -1.46 -106.81
C ILE A 215 -17.95 -2.03 -107.44
N GLU A 216 -19.12 -1.71 -106.91
CA GLU A 216 -20.39 -2.19 -107.47
C GLU A 216 -20.61 -1.68 -108.90
N VAL A 217 -20.31 -0.41 -109.16
CA VAL A 217 -20.37 0.18 -110.51
C VAL A 217 -19.38 -0.51 -111.44
N GLN A 218 -18.14 -0.76 -111.02
CA GLN A 218 -17.15 -1.47 -111.82
C GLN A 218 -17.57 -2.91 -112.12
N ASN A 219 -18.10 -3.64 -111.13
CA ASN A 219 -18.60 -5.00 -111.33
C ASN A 219 -19.74 -5.06 -112.36
N LYS A 220 -20.67 -4.10 -112.33
CA LYS A 220 -21.73 -3.98 -113.35
C LYS A 220 -21.15 -3.72 -114.75
N ARG A 221 -20.11 -2.87 -114.85
CA ARG A 221 -19.39 -2.62 -116.11
C ARG A 221 -18.70 -3.87 -116.63
N TYR A 222 -17.98 -4.59 -115.77
CA TYR A 222 -17.29 -5.83 -116.13
C TYR A 222 -18.28 -6.93 -116.55
N ASP A 223 -19.40 -7.10 -115.86
CA ASP A 223 -20.46 -8.05 -116.24
C ASP A 223 -21.04 -7.72 -117.62
N ALA A 224 -21.29 -6.45 -117.91
CA ALA A 224 -21.75 -6.02 -119.23
C ALA A 224 -20.73 -6.31 -120.35
N ILE A 225 -19.43 -6.08 -120.09
CA ILE A 225 -18.34 -6.41 -121.01
C ILE A 225 -18.28 -7.93 -121.24
N LEU A 226 -18.32 -8.73 -120.16
CA LEU A 226 -18.30 -10.19 -120.24
C LEU A 226 -19.47 -10.74 -121.05
N LYS A 227 -20.69 -10.24 -120.82
CA LYS A 227 -21.89 -10.62 -121.59
C LYS A 227 -21.73 -10.29 -123.08
N ARG A 228 -21.20 -9.11 -123.42
CA ARG A 228 -20.94 -8.71 -124.82
C ARG A 228 -19.91 -9.64 -125.48
N LEU A 229 -18.78 -9.90 -124.81
CA LEU A 229 -17.75 -10.81 -125.30
C LEU A 229 -18.29 -12.22 -125.50
N HIS A 230 -19.12 -12.71 -124.57
CA HIS A 230 -19.76 -14.02 -124.68
C HIS A 230 -20.68 -14.12 -125.91
N CYS A 231 -21.48 -13.09 -126.18
CA CYS A 231 -22.30 -13.00 -127.40
C CYS A 231 -21.44 -12.98 -128.68
N GLN A 232 -20.35 -12.21 -128.68
CA GLN A 232 -19.40 -12.18 -129.80
C GLN A 232 -18.79 -13.57 -130.06
N LEU A 233 -18.35 -14.27 -129.01
CA LEU A 233 -17.79 -15.61 -129.09
C LEU A 233 -18.83 -16.63 -129.64
N LYS A 234 -20.08 -16.56 -129.16
CA LYS A 234 -21.17 -17.42 -129.64
C LYS A 234 -21.46 -17.19 -131.13
N LYS A 235 -21.42 -15.94 -131.60
CA LYS A 235 -21.57 -15.58 -133.01
C LYS A 235 -20.44 -16.16 -133.88
N VAL A 236 -19.19 -16.05 -133.42
CA VAL A 236 -18.04 -16.64 -134.12
C VAL A 236 -18.15 -18.16 -134.20
N HIS A 237 -18.53 -18.83 -133.10
CA HIS A 237 -18.76 -20.29 -133.12
C HIS A 237 -19.87 -20.71 -134.08
N SER A 238 -20.98 -19.96 -134.14
CA SER A 238 -22.07 -20.23 -135.08
C SER A 238 -21.60 -20.08 -136.53
N ASN A 239 -20.86 -19.01 -136.84
CA ASN A 239 -20.29 -18.79 -138.17
C ASN A 239 -19.31 -19.91 -138.55
N LYS A 240 -18.45 -20.35 -137.61
CA LYS A 240 -17.53 -21.47 -137.85
C LYS A 240 -18.28 -22.75 -138.22
N ARG A 241 -19.39 -23.07 -137.54
CA ARG A 241 -20.25 -24.21 -137.89
C ARG A 241 -20.87 -24.06 -139.28
N GLN A 242 -21.40 -22.87 -139.60
CA GLN A 242 -21.97 -22.55 -140.91
C GLN A 242 -20.92 -22.72 -142.03
N TRP A 243 -19.71 -22.23 -141.82
CA TRP A 243 -18.61 -22.34 -142.79
C TRP A 243 -18.18 -23.80 -142.97
N HIS A 244 -18.09 -24.59 -141.90
CA HIS A 244 -17.87 -26.03 -141.98
C HIS A 244 -18.96 -26.74 -142.81
N TRP A 245 -20.22 -26.38 -142.59
CA TRP A 245 -21.34 -26.96 -143.35
C TRP A 245 -21.27 -26.58 -144.84
N ASN A 246 -21.00 -25.31 -145.16
CA ASN A 246 -20.81 -24.85 -146.54
C ASN A 246 -19.66 -25.58 -147.25
N ILE A 247 -18.54 -25.81 -146.56
CA ILE A 247 -17.41 -26.56 -147.08
C ILE A 247 -17.83 -27.99 -147.43
N GLN A 248 -18.52 -28.69 -146.51
CA GLN A 248 -19.01 -30.05 -146.79
C GLN A 248 -19.97 -30.11 -147.98
N GLN A 249 -20.86 -29.11 -148.14
CA GLN A 249 -21.76 -29.05 -149.29
C GLN A 249 -21.01 -28.81 -150.61
N LEU A 250 -20.03 -27.90 -150.62
CA LEU A 250 -19.19 -27.63 -151.79
C LEU A 250 -18.33 -28.85 -152.16
N GLU A 251 -17.79 -29.57 -151.17
CA GLU A 251 -17.06 -30.83 -151.39
C GLU A 251 -17.97 -31.90 -152.01
N LYS A 252 -19.22 -32.02 -151.54
CA LYS A 252 -20.21 -32.94 -152.09
C LYS A 252 -20.60 -32.58 -153.53
N LYS A 253 -20.81 -31.29 -153.82
CA LYS A 253 -21.12 -30.77 -155.16
C LYS A 253 -19.94 -30.95 -156.14
N ALA A 254 -18.71 -30.78 -155.66
CA ALA A 254 -17.51 -31.05 -156.43
C ALA A 254 -17.37 -32.55 -156.74
N ALA A 255 -17.73 -33.43 -155.81
CA ALA A 255 -17.76 -34.88 -156.04
C ALA A 255 -18.84 -35.28 -157.07
N GLU A 256 -20.02 -34.64 -157.06
CA GLU A 256 -21.08 -34.86 -158.05
C GLU A 256 -20.69 -34.37 -159.46
N LEU A 257 -20.07 -33.18 -159.57
CA LEU A 257 -19.57 -32.67 -160.86
C LEU A 257 -18.46 -33.55 -161.46
N ARG A 258 -17.62 -34.19 -160.62
CA ARG A 258 -16.66 -35.20 -161.07
C ARG A 258 -17.32 -36.48 -161.59
N LYS A 259 -18.55 -36.78 -161.16
CA LYS A 259 -19.32 -37.96 -161.58
C LYS A 259 -20.04 -37.78 -162.92
N CYS A 260 -20.43 -36.54 -163.28
CA CYS A 260 -21.17 -36.23 -164.52
C CYS A 260 -20.29 -36.06 -165.77
N LEU A 261 -18.98 -35.90 -165.64
CA LEU A 261 -18.06 -35.72 -166.78
C LEU A 261 -17.50 -37.05 -167.35
N GLY A 262 -18.13 -38.20 -167.04
CA GLY A 262 -17.55 -39.53 -167.27
C GLY A 262 -18.28 -40.52 -168.19
N VAL A 263 -19.39 -40.21 -168.88
CA VAL A 263 -20.01 -41.12 -169.89
C VAL A 263 -20.75 -40.34 -170.99
N ALA A 264 -20.09 -40.19 -172.15
CA ALA A 264 -20.68 -40.12 -173.50
C ALA A 264 -19.57 -40.37 -174.55
N GLU A 265 -19.40 -41.64 -174.94
CA GLU A 265 -18.78 -42.08 -176.19
C GLU A 265 -19.86 -42.19 -177.30
N LEU A 266 -19.44 -42.12 -178.57
CA LEU A 266 -20.12 -42.64 -179.77
C LEU A 266 -21.38 -41.91 -180.28
N GLN A 267 -21.18 -40.72 -180.86
CA GLN A 267 -21.24 -40.46 -182.31
C GLN A 267 -20.55 -39.14 -182.62
#